data_AF-M0ZHZ3-F1
#
_entry.id   AF-M0ZHZ3-F1
#
_cell.length_a   1.000
_cell.length_b   1.000
_cell.length_c   1.000
_cell.angle_alpha   90.00
_cell.angle_beta   90.00
_cell.angle_gamma   90.00
#
_symmetry.space_group_name_H-M   'P 1'
#
loop_
_entity.id
_entity.type
_entity.pdbx_description
1 polymer ?
#
loop_
_entity_poly.entity_id
_entity_poly.type
_entity_poly.pdbx_seq_one_letter_code
_entity_poly.pdbx_strand_id
1 'polypeptide(L)'
;MGFQKISGQGLTILGDLVLKDKIIVYDLAGQRIGWANYDCSQAVNVSTTTSRGKTEYVNAGQIGNSSPRNDPYTLLLSVILTFVLQALVFGTYSFL
;
A
#
# COMPACT_ATOMS: atom_id res chain seq x y z
N MET A 1 -5.05 -21.63 3.57
CA MET A 1 -5.67 -20.33 3.95
C MET A 1 -6.32 -19.70 2.72
N GLY A 2 -7.61 -19.33 2.79
CA GLY A 2 -8.36 -18.73 1.67
C GLY A 2 -8.09 -17.24 1.47
N PHE A 3 -9.12 -16.42 1.64
CA PHE A 3 -9.00 -14.98 1.70
C PHE A 3 -9.21 -14.50 3.14
N GLN A 4 -8.46 -13.48 3.56
CA GLN A 4 -8.63 -12.86 4.87
C GLN A 4 -8.72 -11.34 4.72
N LYS A 5 -9.84 -10.77 5.18
CA LYS A 5 -10.03 -9.32 5.23
C LYS A 5 -9.63 -8.80 6.61
N ILE A 6 -8.79 -7.77 6.65
CA ILE A 6 -8.41 -7.09 7.90
C ILE A 6 -9.27 -5.83 8.04
N SER A 7 -10.25 -5.91 8.93
CA SER A 7 -11.20 -4.83 9.20
C SER A 7 -10.48 -3.56 9.69
N GLY A 8 -10.90 -2.41 9.17
CA GLY A 8 -10.34 -1.10 9.55
C GLY A 8 -9.07 -0.68 8.81
N GLN A 9 -8.41 -1.56 8.05
CA GLN A 9 -7.18 -1.24 7.31
C GLN A 9 -7.36 -1.25 5.79
N GLY A 10 -8.55 -1.64 5.29
CA GLY A 10 -8.79 -1.78 3.84
C GLY A 10 -7.97 -2.89 3.18
N LEU A 11 -7.28 -3.72 3.97
CA LEU A 11 -6.35 -4.73 3.48
C LEU A 11 -7.05 -6.09 3.38
N THR A 12 -6.80 -6.78 2.26
CA THR A 12 -7.23 -8.17 2.05
C THR A 12 -6.04 -9.02 1.65
N ILE A 13 -5.82 -10.11 2.39
CA ILE A 13 -4.78 -11.10 2.13
C ILE A 13 -5.40 -12.23 1.30
N LEU A 14 -4.78 -12.53 0.16
CA LEU A 14 -5.11 -13.68 -0.67
C LEU A 14 -4.08 -14.78 -0.39
N GLY A 15 -4.52 -15.85 0.25
CA GLY A 15 -3.68 -16.97 0.65
C GLY A 15 -3.47 -18.00 -0.45
N ASP A 16 -2.71 -19.04 -0.10
CA ASP A 16 -2.35 -20.18 -0.95
C ASP A 16 -3.54 -20.82 -1.67
N LEU A 17 -4.70 -20.94 -1.04
CA LEU A 17 -5.87 -21.57 -1.66
C LEU A 17 -6.42 -20.75 -2.83
N VAL A 18 -6.35 -19.41 -2.76
CA VAL A 18 -6.77 -18.52 -3.84
C VAL A 18 -5.75 -18.50 -4.97
N LEU A 19 -4.46 -18.63 -4.62
CA LEU A 19 -3.35 -18.62 -5.56
C LEU A 19 -3.07 -20.00 -6.19
N LYS A 20 -3.72 -21.05 -5.70
CA LYS A 20 -3.58 -22.42 -6.22
C LYS A 20 -3.98 -22.48 -7.69
N ASP A 21 -3.22 -23.25 -8.48
CA ASP A 21 -3.44 -23.47 -9.91
C ASP A 21 -3.49 -22.17 -10.73
N LYS A 22 -2.79 -21.14 -10.27
CA LYS A 22 -2.63 -19.86 -10.98
C LYS A 22 -1.16 -19.60 -11.27
N ILE A 23 -0.89 -19.11 -12.48
CA ILE A 23 0.37 -18.42 -12.78
C ILE A 23 0.17 -16.93 -12.50
N ILE A 24 1.08 -16.33 -11.72
CA ILE A 24 1.03 -14.92 -11.31
C ILE A 24 2.13 -14.15 -12.06
N VAL A 25 1.76 -13.03 -12.68
CA VAL A 25 2.67 -12.17 -13.42
C VAL A 25 2.71 -10.79 -12.78
N TYR A 26 3.93 -10.33 -12.47
CA TYR A 26 4.19 -8.97 -12.01
C TYR A 26 4.70 -8.15 -13.18
N ASP A 27 3.84 -7.31 -13.73
CA ASP A 27 4.24 -6.34 -14.74
C ASP A 27 4.69 -5.06 -14.04
N LEU A 28 6.01 -4.96 -13.82
CA LEU A 28 6.63 -3.83 -13.14
C LEU A 28 6.47 -2.52 -13.92
N ALA A 29 6.53 -2.58 -15.25
CA ALA A 29 6.38 -1.40 -16.11
C ALA A 29 4.94 -0.89 -16.08
N GLY A 30 3.97 -1.81 -16.13
CA GLY A 30 2.56 -1.51 -16.02
C GLY A 30 2.04 -1.31 -14.60
N GLN A 31 2.90 -1.47 -13.57
CA GLN A 31 2.54 -1.45 -12.15
C GLN A 31 1.28 -2.26 -11.82
N ARG A 32 1.16 -3.45 -12.44
CA ARG A 32 -0.03 -4.28 -12.34
C ARG A 32 0.34 -5.72 -12.08
N ILE A 33 -0.57 -6.42 -11.44
CA ILE A 33 -0.50 -7.85 -11.20
C ILE A 33 -1.57 -8.54 -12.03
N GLY A 34 -1.18 -9.58 -12.76
CA GLY A 34 -2.08 -10.42 -13.54
C GLY A 34 -2.00 -11.86 -13.07
N TRP A 35 -3.07 -12.62 -13.29
CA TRP A 35 -3.08 -14.05 -13.04
C TRP A 35 -3.95 -14.78 -14.06
N ALA A 36 -3.59 -16.02 -14.36
CA ALA A 36 -4.37 -16.91 -15.20
C ALA A 36 -4.33 -18.32 -14.62
N ASN A 37 -5.32 -19.15 -14.97
CA ASN A 37 -5.29 -20.57 -14.59
C ASN A 37 -4.06 -21.23 -15.24
N TYR A 38 -3.36 -22.05 -14.46
CA TYR A 38 -2.17 -22.74 -14.90
C TYR A 38 -2.16 -24.16 -14.35
N ASP A 39 -1.85 -25.11 -15.21
CA ASP A 39 -1.63 -26.49 -14.84
C ASP A 39 -0.21 -26.64 -14.30
N CYS A 40 -0.09 -26.78 -12.98
CA CYS A 40 1.20 -26.90 -12.29
C CYS A 40 1.98 -28.18 -12.63
N SER A 41 1.40 -29.12 -13.39
CA SER A 41 2.15 -30.26 -13.95
C SER A 41 2.95 -29.91 -15.20
N GLN A 42 2.63 -28.79 -15.85
CA GLN A 42 3.33 -28.29 -17.03
C GLN A 42 4.52 -27.41 -16.63
N ALA A 43 5.60 -27.45 -17.42
CA ALA A 43 6.76 -26.60 -17.23
C ALA A 43 6.52 -25.18 -17.75
N VAL A 44 6.94 -24.16 -16.99
CA VAL A 44 6.87 -22.75 -17.41
C VAL A 44 8.10 -22.44 -18.27
N ASN A 45 7.88 -22.16 -19.55
CA ASN A 45 8.96 -21.81 -20.47
C ASN A 45 9.17 -20.29 -20.48
N VAL A 46 10.27 -19.82 -19.91
CA VAL A 46 10.60 -18.39 -19.81
C VAL A 46 11.65 -18.04 -20.86
N SER A 47 11.35 -17.08 -21.74
CA SER A 47 12.33 -16.45 -22.61
C SER A 47 12.53 -15.02 -22.14
N THR A 48 13.76 -14.68 -21.76
CA THR A 48 14.13 -13.31 -21.38
C THR A 48 14.87 -12.67 -22.53
N THR A 49 14.45 -11.47 -22.95
CA THR A 49 15.19 -10.64 -23.92
C THR A 49 16.44 -9.99 -23.33
N THR A 50 16.88 -10.41 -22.13
CA THR A 50 18.03 -9.86 -21.43
C THR A 50 19.32 -10.26 -22.13
N SER A 51 20.14 -9.26 -22.44
CA SER A 51 21.50 -9.48 -22.92
C SER A 51 22.29 -10.30 -21.89
N ARG A 52 22.47 -11.59 -22.18
CA ARG A 52 23.50 -12.49 -21.62
C ARG A 52 23.63 -12.52 -20.09
N GLY A 53 22.91 -13.47 -19.46
CA GLY A 53 23.44 -14.19 -18.30
C GLY A 53 23.09 -13.69 -16.90
N LYS A 54 22.17 -12.72 -16.73
CA LYS A 54 21.71 -12.30 -15.41
C LYS A 54 20.28 -12.75 -15.17
N THR A 55 20.08 -13.72 -14.27
CA THR A 55 18.77 -13.98 -13.68
C THR A 55 18.33 -12.71 -12.95
N GLU A 56 17.23 -12.10 -13.37
CA GLU A 56 16.68 -10.93 -12.69
C GLU A 56 16.00 -11.38 -11.39
N TYR A 57 16.81 -11.67 -10.38
CA TYR A 57 16.32 -11.85 -9.02
C TYR A 57 15.94 -10.48 -8.46
N VAL A 58 14.63 -10.21 -8.42
CA VAL A 58 14.07 -9.04 -7.75
C VAL A 58 13.77 -9.41 -6.29
N ASN A 59 14.57 -8.87 -5.37
CA ASN A 59 14.29 -9.01 -3.94
C ASN A 59 13.07 -8.13 -3.60
N ALA A 60 11.95 -8.73 -3.24
CA ALA A 60 10.75 -8.03 -2.77
C ALA A 60 10.92 -7.54 -1.33
N GLY A 61 11.98 -6.75 -1.08
CA GLY A 61 12.27 -6.17 0.24
C GLY A 61 11.05 -5.47 0.84
N GLN A 62 10.98 -5.43 2.18
CA GLN A 62 9.85 -4.87 2.93
C GLN A 62 9.37 -3.55 2.31
N ILE A 63 8.16 -3.57 1.74
CA ILE A 63 7.46 -2.36 1.31
C ILE A 63 7.10 -1.61 2.60
N GLY A 64 8.03 -0.76 3.05
CA GLY A 64 7.85 0.12 4.18
C GLY A 64 6.72 1.08 3.88
N ASN A 65 5.55 0.80 4.45
CA ASN A 65 4.39 1.65 4.33
C ASN A 65 4.55 2.87 5.25
N SER A 66 5.34 3.86 4.83
CA SER A 66 5.31 5.19 5.44
C SER A 66 4.11 5.95 4.91
N SER A 67 2.90 5.54 5.31
CA SER A 67 1.74 6.43 5.21
C SER A 67 1.94 7.60 6.18
N PRO A 68 1.69 8.85 5.77
CA PRO A 68 1.60 9.94 6.72
C PRO A 68 0.42 9.65 7.65
N ARG A 69 0.72 9.24 8.88
CA ARG A 69 -0.29 9.16 9.94
C ARG A 69 -0.71 10.59 10.23
N ASN A 70 -1.92 10.94 9.80
CA ASN A 70 -2.59 12.12 10.30
C ASN A 70 -2.94 11.84 11.76
N ASP A 71 -2.01 12.14 12.68
CA ASP A 71 -2.20 11.91 14.09
C ASP A 71 -3.29 12.87 14.61
N PRO A 72 -4.41 12.35 15.16
CA PRO A 72 -5.55 13.17 15.56
C PRO A 72 -5.18 14.24 16.61
N TYR A 73 -4.10 14.02 17.37
CA TYR A 73 -3.54 14.99 18.30
C TYR A 73 -3.01 16.25 17.61
N THR A 74 -2.45 16.15 16.40
CA THR A 74 -1.95 17.31 15.64
C THR A 74 -3.08 18.19 15.12
N LEU A 75 -4.19 17.58 14.69
CA LEU A 75 -5.40 18.29 14.26
C LEU A 75 -6.13 18.95 15.44
N LEU A 76 -6.18 18.29 16.61
CA LEU A 76 -6.72 18.88 17.83
C LEU A 76 -5.91 20.10 18.29
N LEU A 77 -4.58 20.01 18.25
CA LEU A 77 -3.70 21.11 18.64
C LEU A 77 -3.87 22.33 17.71
N SER A 78 -4.02 22.11 16.40
CA SER A 78 -4.21 23.20 15.44
C SER A 78 -5.56 23.90 15.65
N VAL A 79 -6.64 23.16 15.90
CA VAL A 79 -7.96 23.74 16.21
C VAL A 79 -7.91 24.59 17.49
N ILE A 80 -7.29 24.08 18.56
CA ILE A 80 -7.15 24.83 19.82
C ILE A 80 -6.36 26.12 19.61
N LEU A 81 -5.23 26.06 18.89
CA LEU A 81 -4.41 27.23 18.61
C LEU A 81 -5.18 28.29 17.82
N THR A 82 -5.92 27.88 16.78
CA THR A 82 -6.74 28.80 16.00
C THR A 82 -7.83 29.46 16.84
N PHE A 83 -8.48 28.71 17.72
CA PHE A 83 -9.51 29.22 18.61
C PHE A 83 -8.97 30.23 19.63
N VAL A 84 -7.80 29.96 20.23
CA VAL A 84 -7.13 30.87 21.18
C VAL A 84 -6.75 32.18 20.50
N LEU A 85 -6.16 32.13 19.29
CA LEU A 85 -5.82 33.32 18.53
C LEU A 85 -7.07 34.15 18.21
N GLN A 86 -8.15 33.49 17.79
CA GLN A 86 -9.40 34.16 17.49
C GLN A 86 -10.00 34.83 18.74
N ALA A 87 -10.00 34.15 19.88
CA ALA A 87 -10.46 34.69 21.16
C ALA A 87 -9.63 35.89 21.64
N LEU A 88 -8.31 35.86 21.48
CA LEU A 88 -7.42 36.99 21.80
C LEU A 88 -7.72 38.20 20.93
N VAL A 89 -7.91 37.97 19.62
CA VAL A 89 -8.27 39.02 18.67
C VAL A 89 -9.62 39.65 19.03
N PHE A 90 -10.67 38.85 19.25
CA PHE A 90 -11.99 39.35 19.68
C PHE A 90 -11.95 40.05 21.06
N GLY A 91 -11.13 39.56 21.98
CA GLY A 91 -10.90 40.20 23.28
C GLY A 91 -10.28 41.58 23.11
N THR A 92 -9.22 41.72 22.31
CA THR A 92 -8.59 43.02 22.06
C THR A 92 -9.51 44.03 21.37
N TYR A 93 -10.40 43.57 20.47
CA TYR A 93 -11.38 44.45 19.82
C TYR A 93 -12.54 44.87 20.73
N SER A 94 -12.85 44.11 21.78
CA SER A 94 -13.93 44.47 22.72
C SER A 94 -13.47 45.46 23.80
N PHE A 95 -12.17 45.70 23.93
CA PHE A 95 -11.57 46.62 24.92
C PHE A 95 -11.09 47.96 24.31
N LEU A 96 -11.26 48.15 23.00
CA LEU A 96 -10.97 49.40 22.26
C LEU A 96 -12.27 50.17 21.99
#